data_AF-A0A959EY91-F1
#
_entry.id   AF-A0A959EY91-F1
#
_cell.length_a   1.000
_cell.length_b   1.000
_cell.length_c   1.000
_cell.angle_alpha   90.00
_cell.angle_beta   90.00
_cell.angle_gamma   90.00
#
_symmetry.space_group_name_H-M   'P 1'
#
loop_
_entity.id
_entity.type
_entity.pdbx_description
1 polymer ?
#
loop_
_entity_poly.entity_id
_entity_poly.type
_entity_poly.pdbx_seq_one_letter_code
_entity_poly.pdbx_strand_id
1 'polypeptide(L)'
;MYQELANKKKKIAVVGLGYVGLPLALEFAKHFQVIGFDISQERVEKMRNGFDPSNELPGSAFEGVDIQFSSEPDILKDAHFYIVAVPTPVDEHKVPNLEPIYQASKTIGKYLKKGDYVIYESTV
;
A
#
# COMPACT_ATOMS: atom_id res chain seq x y z
N MET A 1 12.00 -8.45 -12.03
CA MET A 1 10.88 -8.13 -11.12
C MET A 1 10.37 -9.36 -10.36
N TYR A 2 9.49 -10.21 -10.90
CA TYR A 2 8.88 -11.31 -10.13
C TYR A 2 9.89 -12.22 -9.40
N GLN A 3 10.90 -12.74 -10.11
CA GLN A 3 11.92 -13.60 -9.48
C GLN A 3 12.69 -12.88 -8.36
N GLU A 4 12.88 -11.56 -8.46
CA GLU A 4 13.57 -10.78 -7.43
C GLU A 4 12.65 -10.52 -6.23
N LEU A 5 11.35 -10.31 -6.45
CA LEU A 5 10.35 -10.25 -5.38
C LEU A 5 10.24 -11.59 -4.66
N ALA A 6 10.10 -12.70 -5.40
CA ALA A 6 9.99 -14.05 -4.86
C ALA A 6 11.22 -14.48 -4.03
N ASN A 7 12.41 -14.03 -4.44
CA ASN A 7 13.65 -14.24 -3.69
C ASN A 7 13.90 -13.15 -2.62
N LYS A 8 12.92 -12.29 -2.33
CA LYS A 8 12.99 -11.20 -1.33
C LYS A 8 14.16 -10.24 -1.51
N LYS A 9 14.59 -10.01 -2.75
CA LYS A 9 15.62 -9.01 -3.14
C LYS A 9 15.01 -7.65 -3.47
N LYS A 10 13.72 -7.62 -3.79
CA LYS A 10 12.92 -6.41 -4.06
C LYS A 10 11.66 -6.43 -3.21
N LYS A 11 11.11 -5.26 -2.93
CA LYS A 11 9.93 -5.07 -2.08
C LYS A 11 8.74 -4.54 -2.88
N ILE A 12 7.55 -4.97 -2.47
CA ILE A 12 6.27 -4.40 -2.89
C ILE A 12 5.91 -3.27 -1.92
N ALA A 13 5.45 -2.13 -2.42
CA ALA A 13 4.79 -1.11 -1.62
C ALA A 13 3.31 -1.05 -1.96
N VAL A 14 2.45 -1.12 -0.96
CA VAL A 14 1.02 -0.83 -1.08
C VAL A 14 0.76 0.53 -0.46
N VAL A 15 0.24 1.47 -1.27
CA VAL A 15 0.01 2.88 -0.93
C VAL A 15 -1.48 3.12 -0.77
N GLY A 16 -1.89 3.47 0.44
CA GLY A 16 -3.29 3.48 0.86
C GLY A 16 -3.65 2.15 1.51
N LEU A 17 -3.84 2.15 2.83
CA LEU A 17 -4.15 0.94 3.61
C LEU A 17 -5.59 1.01 4.09
N GLY A 18 -6.49 1.29 3.15
CA GLY A 18 -7.93 1.24 3.32
C GLY A 18 -8.47 -0.19 3.22
N TYR A 19 -9.78 -0.27 3.01
CA TYR A 19 -10.50 -1.53 2.85
C TYR A 19 -9.91 -2.47 1.80
N VAL A 20 -9.38 -1.94 0.69
CA VAL A 20 -8.80 -2.77 -0.37
C VAL A 20 -7.29 -2.97 -0.17
N GLY A 21 -6.57 -1.88 0.11
CA GLY A 21 -5.11 -1.92 0.17
C GLY A 21 -4.55 -2.74 1.34
N LEU A 22 -5.18 -2.72 2.52
CA LEU A 22 -4.67 -3.49 3.67
C LEU A 22 -4.78 -5.01 3.46
N PRO A 23 -5.95 -5.60 3.08
CA PRO A 23 -6.02 -7.02 2.76
C PRO A 23 -5.03 -7.42 1.66
N LEU A 24 -4.88 -6.60 0.63
CA LEU A 24 -3.93 -6.85 -0.46
C LEU A 24 -2.48 -6.88 0.04
N ALA A 25 -2.11 -5.92 0.87
CA ALA A 25 -0.78 -5.82 1.46
C ALA A 25 -0.45 -7.05 2.32
N LEU A 26 -1.39 -7.48 3.17
CA LEU A 26 -1.23 -8.65 4.03
C LEU A 26 -1.15 -9.95 3.22
N GLU A 27 -1.94 -10.09 2.16
CA GLU A 27 -1.88 -11.28 1.29
C GLU A 27 -0.53 -11.37 0.56
N PHE A 28 -0.03 -10.26 0.00
CA PHE A 28 1.32 -10.24 -0.58
C PHE A 28 2.41 -10.53 0.46
N ALA A 29 2.24 -10.07 1.68
CA ALA A 29 3.22 -10.23 2.76
C ALA A 29 3.38 -11.68 3.24
N LYS A 30 2.44 -12.58 2.90
CA LYS A 30 2.63 -14.03 3.10
C LYS A 30 3.74 -14.61 2.22
N HIS A 31 4.07 -13.95 1.11
CA HIS A 31 4.97 -14.47 0.08
C HIS A 31 6.18 -13.56 -0.20
N PHE A 32 6.03 -12.25 -0.02
CA PHE A 32 7.02 -11.24 -0.40
C PHE A 32 7.30 -10.27 0.76
N GLN A 33 8.38 -9.51 0.65
CA GLN A 33 8.59 -8.36 1.53
C GLN A 33 7.71 -7.20 1.11
N VAL A 34 6.86 -6.73 2.02
CA VAL A 34 5.88 -5.68 1.76
C VAL A 34 6.15 -4.45 2.63
N ILE A 35 5.97 -3.29 2.02
CA ILE A 35 5.83 -2.00 2.71
C ILE A 35 4.36 -1.62 2.63
N GLY A 36 3.70 -1.52 3.78
CA GLY A 36 2.39 -0.90 3.88
C GLY A 36 2.55 0.58 4.18
N PHE A 37 2.17 1.46 3.25
CA PHE A 37 2.26 2.90 3.43
C PHE A 37 0.87 3.55 3.46
N ASP A 38 0.61 4.34 4.51
CA ASP A 38 -0.60 5.16 4.64
C ASP A 38 -0.22 6.52 5.26
N ILE A 39 -0.80 7.59 4.74
CA ILE A 39 -0.52 8.96 5.21
C ILE A 39 -0.99 9.21 6.65
N SER A 40 -1.93 8.40 7.14
CA SER A 40 -2.44 8.50 8.51
C SER A 40 -1.56 7.72 9.49
N GLN A 41 -0.78 8.46 10.29
CA GLN A 41 0.01 7.87 11.37
C GLN A 41 -0.85 7.05 12.34
N GLU A 42 -2.04 7.55 12.71
CA GLU A 42 -2.96 6.85 13.60
C GLU A 42 -3.37 5.47 13.05
N ARG A 43 -3.72 5.39 11.75
CA ARG A 43 -4.05 4.13 11.09
C ARG A 43 -2.84 3.18 11.09
N VAL A 44 -1.66 3.69 10.76
CA VAL A 44 -0.39 2.93 10.77
C VAL A 44 -0.09 2.34 12.15
N GLU A 45 -0.27 3.11 13.21
CA GLU A 45 -0.07 2.63 14.58
C GLU A 45 -1.04 1.51 14.96
N LYS A 46 -2.31 1.60 14.54
CA LYS A 46 -3.27 0.50 14.72
C LYS A 46 -2.81 -0.77 14.00
N MET A 47 -2.38 -0.67 12.74
CA MET A 47 -1.92 -1.82 11.95
C MET A 47 -0.64 -2.45 12.51
N ARG A 48 0.29 -1.64 13.06
CA ARG A 48 1.47 -2.16 13.79
C ARG A 48 1.10 -2.95 15.03
N ASN A 49 -0.05 -2.67 15.64
CA ASN A 49 -0.61 -3.40 16.77
C ASN A 49 -1.53 -4.56 16.34
N GLY A 50 -1.56 -4.93 15.05
CA GLY A 50 -2.37 -6.02 14.54
C GLY A 50 -3.87 -5.70 14.43
N PHE A 51 -4.22 -4.41 14.36
CA PHE A 51 -5.61 -3.97 14.24
C PHE A 51 -5.88 -3.36 12.87
N ASP A 52 -6.92 -3.85 12.19
CA ASP A 52 -7.43 -3.28 10.96
C ASP A 52 -8.29 -2.02 11.24
N PRO A 53 -7.88 -0.82 10.80
CA PRO A 53 -8.66 0.40 10.99
C PRO A 53 -10.04 0.39 10.31
N SER A 54 -10.28 -0.52 9.37
CA SER A 54 -11.55 -0.72 8.67
C SER A 54 -12.46 -1.76 9.33
N ASN A 55 -11.99 -2.53 10.33
CA ASN A 55 -12.73 -3.61 11.00
C ASN A 55 -13.20 -4.77 10.09
N GLU A 56 -12.42 -5.08 9.06
CA GLU A 56 -12.79 -6.07 8.03
C GLU A 56 -11.93 -7.34 8.13
N LEU A 57 -10.75 -7.23 8.74
CA LEU A 57 -9.83 -8.33 8.96
C LEU A 57 -9.69 -8.69 10.45
N PRO A 58 -9.62 -10.00 10.79
CA PRO A 58 -9.27 -10.43 12.13
C PRO A 58 -7.78 -10.15 12.42
N GLY A 59 -7.42 -10.03 13.70
CA GLY A 59 -6.02 -9.84 14.11
C GLY A 59 -5.08 -10.96 13.62
N SER A 60 -5.59 -12.18 13.43
CA SER A 60 -4.82 -13.30 12.86
C SER A 60 -4.34 -13.05 11.42
N ALA A 61 -4.94 -12.10 10.69
CA ALA A 61 -4.48 -11.71 9.36
C ALA A 61 -3.09 -11.03 9.37
N PHE A 62 -2.65 -10.53 10.53
CA PHE A 62 -1.34 -9.90 10.73
C PHE A 62 -0.26 -10.89 11.20
N GLU A 63 -0.59 -12.17 11.38
CA GLU A 63 0.35 -13.19 11.82
C GLU A 63 1.10 -13.81 10.62
N GLY A 64 2.40 -14.07 10.79
CA GLY A 64 3.21 -14.78 9.80
C GLY A 64 3.45 -14.02 8.49
N VAL A 65 3.23 -12.70 8.47
CA VAL A 65 3.41 -11.83 7.30
C VAL A 65 4.71 -11.00 7.39
N ASP A 66 5.36 -10.80 6.25
CA ASP A 66 6.59 -10.02 6.09
C ASP A 66 6.26 -8.60 5.59
N ILE A 67 5.68 -7.79 6.50
CA ILE A 67 5.22 -6.43 6.20
C ILE A 67 5.78 -5.39 7.17
N GLN A 68 6.19 -4.25 6.63
CA GLN A 68 6.57 -3.06 7.39
C GLN A 68 5.56 -1.94 7.16
N PHE A 69 4.84 -1.54 8.20
CA PHE A 69 3.90 -0.40 8.14
C PHE A 69 4.60 0.93 8.43
N SER A 70 4.32 1.97 7.65
CA SER A 70 4.89 3.30 7.82
C SER A 70 3.98 4.41 7.31
N SER A 71 4.00 5.55 8.00
CA SER A 71 3.46 6.84 7.51
C SER A 71 4.55 7.75 6.96
N GLU A 72 5.82 7.39 7.12
CA GLU A 72 6.96 8.14 6.61
C GLU A 72 7.25 7.75 5.17
N PRO A 73 7.17 8.67 4.18
CA PRO A 73 7.29 8.33 2.76
C PRO A 73 8.70 7.90 2.37
N ASP A 74 9.73 8.23 3.14
CA ASP A 74 11.12 7.86 2.85
C ASP A 74 11.37 6.35 2.82
N ILE A 75 10.49 5.55 3.44
CA ILE A 75 10.52 4.09 3.34
C ILE A 75 10.32 3.60 1.89
N LEU A 76 9.62 4.38 1.07
CA LEU A 76 9.27 4.02 -0.31
C LEU A 76 10.51 3.93 -1.20
N LYS A 77 11.64 4.54 -0.80
CA LYS A 77 12.93 4.39 -1.51
C LYS A 77 13.40 2.93 -1.62
N ASP A 78 12.90 2.03 -0.77
CA ASP A 78 13.27 0.61 -0.76
C ASP A 78 12.32 -0.25 -1.62
N ALA A 79 11.24 0.33 -2.14
CA ALA A 79 10.25 -0.35 -2.96
C ALA A 79 10.63 -0.34 -4.45
N HIS A 80 10.08 -1.31 -5.18
CA HIS A 80 10.34 -1.51 -6.61
C HIS A 80 9.05 -1.82 -7.40
N PHE A 81 8.01 -2.26 -6.71
CA PHE A 81 6.70 -2.56 -7.26
C PHE A 81 5.67 -1.87 -6.38
N TYR A 82 4.94 -0.92 -6.94
CA TYR A 82 4.03 -0.05 -6.21
C TYR A 82 2.60 -0.39 -6.61
N ILE A 83 1.74 -0.59 -5.62
CA ILE A 83 0.30 -0.73 -5.79
C ILE A 83 -0.35 0.46 -5.12
N VAL A 84 -1.03 1.29 -5.90
CA VAL A 84 -1.74 2.47 -5.41
C VAL A 84 -3.20 2.10 -5.22
N ALA A 85 -3.63 2.00 -3.97
CA ALA A 85 -4.97 1.62 -3.52
C ALA A 85 -5.59 2.74 -2.66
N VAL A 86 -5.60 3.95 -3.22
CA VAL A 86 -6.16 5.16 -2.59
C VAL A 86 -7.60 5.39 -3.08
N PRO A 87 -8.48 6.03 -2.29
CA PRO A 87 -9.89 6.16 -2.65
C PRO A 87 -10.08 7.08 -3.86
N THR A 88 -11.10 6.78 -4.66
CA THR A 88 -11.64 7.63 -5.74
C THR A 88 -13.09 8.00 -5.40
N PRO A 89 -13.34 8.84 -4.37
CA PRO A 89 -14.70 9.13 -3.94
C PRO A 89 -15.46 9.81 -5.07
N VAL A 90 -16.72 9.41 -5.28
CA VAL A 90 -17.60 9.97 -6.31
C VAL A 90 -18.58 10.95 -5.68
N ASP A 91 -18.86 12.05 -6.38
CA ASP A 91 -19.89 13.02 -5.98
C ASP A 91 -21.31 12.58 -6.37
N GLU A 92 -22.30 13.41 -6.07
CA GLU A 92 -23.72 13.17 -6.41
C GLU A 92 -23.98 13.10 -7.93
N HIS A 93 -23.06 13.61 -8.75
CA HIS A 93 -23.09 13.58 -10.20
C HIS A 93 -22.27 12.42 -10.79
N LYS A 94 -21.78 11.50 -9.94
CA LYS A 94 -20.93 10.35 -10.30
C LYS A 94 -19.59 10.75 -10.91
N VAL A 95 -19.09 11.94 -10.59
CA VAL A 95 -17.76 12.39 -11.00
C VAL A 95 -16.75 11.93 -9.94
N PRO A 96 -15.71 11.17 -10.31
CA PRO A 96 -14.69 10.74 -9.37
C PRO A 96 -13.74 11.89 -9.02
N ASN A 97 -13.45 12.05 -7.74
CA ASN A 97 -12.36 12.89 -7.26
C ASN A 97 -11.05 12.12 -7.36
N LEU A 98 -10.18 12.54 -8.29
CA LEU A 98 -8.88 11.93 -8.56
C LEU A 98 -7.73 12.52 -7.72
N GLU A 99 -8.00 13.51 -6.88
CA GLU A 99 -6.97 14.16 -6.04
C GLU A 99 -6.15 13.15 -5.21
N PRO A 100 -6.75 12.11 -4.57
CA PRO A 100 -5.97 11.12 -3.84
C PRO A 100 -4.97 10.36 -4.74
N ILE A 101 -5.38 10.03 -5.97
CA ILE A 101 -4.49 9.38 -6.95
C ILE A 101 -3.35 10.32 -7.31
N TYR A 102 -3.62 11.59 -7.63
CA TYR A 102 -2.57 12.55 -7.97
C TYR A 102 -1.56 12.74 -6.83
N GLN A 103 -2.03 12.82 -5.58
CA GLN A 103 -1.14 12.95 -4.42
C GLN A 103 -0.33 11.67 -4.16
N ALA A 104 -0.93 10.49 -4.34
CA ALA A 104 -0.20 9.23 -4.28
C ALA A 104 0.88 9.15 -5.37
N SER A 105 0.54 9.46 -6.62
CA SER A 105 1.48 9.51 -7.75
C SER A 105 2.63 10.49 -7.50
N LYS A 106 2.34 11.68 -6.96
CA LYS A 106 3.36 12.68 -6.60
C LYS A 106 4.28 12.20 -5.49
N THR A 107 3.74 11.47 -4.52
CA THR A 107 4.51 10.91 -3.40
C THR A 107 5.45 9.82 -3.89
N ILE A 108 4.92 8.79 -4.57
CA ILE A 108 5.74 7.68 -5.07
C ILE A 108 6.74 8.14 -6.13
N GLY A 109 6.38 9.13 -6.96
CA GLY A 109 7.21 9.63 -8.05
C GLY A 109 8.57 10.17 -7.60
N LYS A 110 8.70 10.60 -6.35
CA LYS A 110 9.99 11.03 -5.76
C LYS A 110 10.98 9.89 -5.52
N TYR A 111 10.46 8.66 -5.41
CA TYR A 111 11.23 7.47 -5.02
C TYR A 111 11.36 6.44 -6.16
N LEU A 112 10.61 6.61 -7.25
CA LEU A 112 10.65 5.74 -8.42
C LEU A 112 12.04 5.70 -9.06
N LYS A 113 12.44 4.49 -9.45
CA LYS A 113 13.69 4.21 -10.15
C LYS A 113 13.38 3.58 -11.50
N LYS A 114 14.35 3.66 -12.42
CA LYS A 114 14.21 3.01 -13.73
C LYS A 114 13.97 1.51 -13.56
N GLY A 115 12.86 1.03 -14.10
CA GLY A 115 12.48 -0.39 -14.04
C GLY A 115 11.50 -0.74 -12.92
N ASP A 116 11.11 0.23 -12.08
CA ASP A 116 10.03 0.07 -11.12
C ASP A 116 8.66 0.00 -11.80
N TYR A 117 7.73 -0.73 -11.19
CA TYR A 117 6.36 -0.90 -11.70
C TYR A 117 5.38 -0.16 -10.81
N VAL A 118 4.39 0.51 -11.42
CA VAL A 118 3.30 1.19 -10.70
C VAL A 118 1.97 0.64 -11.22
N ILE A 119 1.19 0.09 -10.31
CA ILE A 119 -0.13 -0.48 -10.57
C ILE A 119 -1.13 0.40 -9.84
N TYR A 120 -2.12 0.91 -10.56
CA TYR A 120 -3.25 1.60 -9.95
C TYR A 120 -4.36 0.58 -9.74
N GLU A 121 -4.67 0.32 -8.48
CA GLU A 121 -5.74 -0.56 -8.03
C GLU A 121 -6.78 0.34 -7.39
N SER A 122 -7.67 0.86 -8.22
CA SER A 122 -8.79 1.69 -7.80
C SER A 122 -9.90 1.48 -8.81
N THR A 123 -11.16 1.46 -8.37
CA THR A 123 -12.27 1.61 -9.29
C THR A 123 -12.14 2.97 -9.95
N VAL A 124 -11.71 2.97 -11.21
CA VAL A 124 -11.65 4.13 -12.10
C VAL A 124 -12.98 4.34 -12.80
#